data_AF-L7UDJ7-F1
#
_entry.id   AF-L7UDJ7-F1
#
_cell.length_a   1.000
_cell.length_b   1.000
_cell.length_c   1.000
_cell.angle_alpha   90.00
_cell.angle_beta   90.00
_cell.angle_gamma   90.00
#
_symmetry.space_group_name_H-M   'P 1'
#
loop_
_entity.id
_entity.type
_entity.pdbx_description
1 polymer ?
#
loop_
_entity_poly.entity_id
_entity_poly.type
_entity_poly.pdbx_seq_one_letter_code
_entity_poly.pdbx_strand_id
1 'polypeptide(L)'
;MNALRYVFVTCVVGSVWSSTSTAQQPALSGVYAREGAALAVLEGDEQTIIQYESTFPQGQSTGACECTFSVRQKKAPGTWVLASVQPERIWTLTVESGRLKLKGPGTGCCGAGWKGQDSFARPSTQVLTACKAKGTRVRLQPLEGAAGSGPSVAAGDAVQVFASVPPPDLVPARVVQGGAALVGLVRYSDLECPEPGREAGADVKWLAGRWVQVRTEGKGYVIEKYCDSATPSLLLKSDGALVVDFGQESVEGTVTAVKPGEAGASTLEVAYEGGTRETLQWTVVDSKRNVVRLKGGTDYFRQGELYVRDNARKGIPVRAEACDEAE
;
A
#
# COMPACT_ATOMS: atom_id res chain seq x y z
N MET A 1 -1.40 86.10 23.76
CA MET A 1 -2.28 85.35 22.84
C MET A 1 -1.83 83.91 22.83
N ASN A 2 -2.72 83.03 23.27
CA ASN A 2 -2.47 81.64 23.61
C ASN A 2 -2.33 80.77 22.35
N ALA A 3 -1.32 79.89 22.32
CA ALA A 3 -1.30 78.74 21.42
C ALA A 3 -0.81 77.52 22.22
N LEU A 4 -1.78 76.75 22.73
CA LEU A 4 -1.57 75.43 23.30
C LEU A 4 -0.94 74.50 22.25
N ARG A 5 0.21 73.91 22.57
CA ARG A 5 0.75 72.75 21.86
C ARG A 5 0.26 71.49 22.56
N TYR A 6 -0.67 70.77 21.93
CA TYR A 6 -1.09 69.44 22.33
C TYR A 6 0.03 68.44 22.07
N VAL A 7 0.52 67.81 23.13
CA VAL A 7 1.36 66.61 23.07
C VAL A 7 0.44 65.42 22.92
N PHE A 8 0.36 64.84 21.71
CA PHE A 8 -0.27 63.56 21.48
C PHE A 8 0.66 62.44 21.96
N VAL A 9 0.32 61.83 23.09
CA VAL A 9 0.90 60.55 23.53
C VAL A 9 0.17 59.45 22.76
N THR A 10 0.80 58.93 21.71
CA THR A 10 0.32 57.74 21.01
C THR A 10 0.62 56.50 21.85
N CYS A 11 -0.40 56.01 22.56
CA CYS A 11 -0.40 54.66 23.13
C CYS A 11 -0.28 53.63 22.00
N VAL A 12 0.85 52.93 21.96
CA VAL A 12 1.05 51.73 21.15
C VAL A 12 0.18 50.62 21.76
N VAL A 13 -1.04 50.47 21.27
CA VAL A 13 -1.84 49.26 21.51
C VAL A 13 -1.30 48.20 20.58
N GLY A 14 -0.32 47.44 21.08
CA GLY A 14 0.13 46.21 20.44
C GLY A 14 -0.98 45.17 20.49
N SER A 15 -1.86 45.17 19.48
CA SER A 15 -2.76 44.06 19.23
C SER A 15 -1.89 42.86 18.85
N VAL A 16 -1.65 41.98 19.82
CA VAL A 16 -1.09 40.66 19.62
C VAL A 16 -2.05 39.92 18.70
N TRP A 17 -1.68 39.80 17.43
CA TRP A 17 -2.34 38.85 16.53
C TRP A 17 -1.98 37.47 17.06
N SER A 18 -2.87 36.90 17.85
CA SER A 18 -2.89 35.48 18.15
C SER A 18 -3.05 34.75 16.83
N SER A 19 -1.92 34.42 16.20
CA SER A 19 -1.84 33.41 15.16
C SER A 19 -2.35 32.12 15.78
N THR A 20 -3.65 31.89 15.64
CA THR A 20 -4.24 30.57 15.78
C THR A 20 -3.60 29.76 14.66
N SER A 21 -2.52 29.08 15.00
CA SER A 21 -2.03 27.92 14.27
C SER A 21 -3.20 26.95 14.22
N THR A 22 -3.99 27.03 13.14
CA THR A 22 -4.89 25.96 12.74
C THR A 22 -4.01 24.73 12.67
N ALA A 23 -4.17 23.83 13.65
CA ALA A 23 -3.48 22.56 13.66
C ALA A 23 -3.70 21.93 12.29
N GLN A 24 -2.64 21.90 11.49
CA GLN A 24 -2.68 21.44 10.11
C GLN A 24 -3.18 20.00 10.18
N GLN A 25 -4.44 19.80 9.78
CA GLN A 25 -5.02 18.46 9.79
C GLN A 25 -4.10 17.58 8.94
N PRO A 26 -3.73 16.39 9.43
CA PRO A 26 -2.87 15.49 8.65
C PRO A 26 -3.51 15.25 7.29
N ALA A 27 -2.71 15.27 6.23
CA ALA A 27 -3.17 15.00 4.87
C ALA A 27 -4.03 13.72 4.84
N LEU A 28 -5.21 13.80 4.22
CA LEU A 28 -6.14 12.66 4.10
C LEU A 28 -5.91 11.89 2.80
N SER A 29 -5.11 12.42 1.88
CA SER A 29 -4.76 11.70 0.65
C SER A 29 -4.02 10.39 0.96
N GLY A 30 -4.55 9.27 0.47
CA GLY A 30 -4.01 7.94 0.72
C GLY A 30 -5.05 6.83 0.58
N VAL A 31 -4.63 5.60 0.80
CA VAL A 31 -5.48 4.40 0.75
C VAL A 31 -5.66 3.85 2.16
N TYR A 32 -6.91 3.67 2.55
CA TYR A 32 -7.31 3.13 3.85
C TYR A 32 -7.90 1.75 3.63
N ALA A 33 -7.11 0.71 3.91
CA ALA A 33 -7.50 -0.67 3.68
C ALA A 33 -7.91 -1.39 4.96
N ARG A 34 -8.77 -2.39 4.81
CA ARG A 34 -9.09 -3.42 5.80
C ARG A 34 -9.35 -4.74 5.07
N GLU A 35 -9.56 -5.80 5.82
CA GLU A 35 -9.96 -7.08 5.21
C GLU A 35 -11.22 -6.91 4.34
N GLY A 36 -11.09 -7.30 3.08
CA GLY A 36 -12.17 -7.29 2.09
C GLY A 36 -12.58 -5.92 1.55
N ALA A 37 -11.98 -4.80 1.96
CA ALA A 37 -12.35 -3.47 1.45
C ALA A 37 -11.23 -2.42 1.52
N ALA A 38 -11.25 -1.47 0.59
CA ALA A 38 -10.35 -0.33 0.53
C ALA A 38 -11.09 0.98 0.26
N LEU A 39 -10.62 2.07 0.85
CA LEU A 39 -11.10 3.43 0.60
C LEU A 39 -9.91 4.30 0.23
N ALA A 40 -9.82 4.77 -1.00
CA ALA A 40 -8.83 5.75 -1.41
C ALA A 40 -9.42 7.16 -1.36
N VAL A 41 -8.66 8.10 -0.82
CA VAL A 41 -8.99 9.53 -0.80
C VAL A 41 -7.91 10.27 -1.57
N LEU A 42 -8.32 11.11 -2.51
CA LEU A 42 -7.44 11.93 -3.35
C LEU A 42 -7.86 13.39 -3.19
N GLU A 43 -7.09 14.17 -2.42
CA GLU A 43 -7.38 15.58 -2.19
C GLU A 43 -6.67 16.47 -3.21
N GLY A 44 -7.45 17.26 -3.93
CA GLY A 44 -7.01 18.38 -4.73
C GLY A 44 -7.53 19.70 -4.16
N ASP A 45 -7.03 20.80 -4.71
CA ASP A 45 -7.36 22.15 -4.23
C ASP A 45 -8.83 22.51 -4.53
N GLU A 46 -9.35 22.08 -5.68
CA GLU A 46 -10.72 22.37 -6.13
C GLU A 46 -11.71 21.23 -5.85
N GLN A 47 -11.24 19.98 -5.85
CA GLN A 47 -12.09 18.81 -5.64
C GLN A 47 -11.38 17.70 -4.88
N THR A 48 -12.16 16.85 -4.22
CA THR A 48 -11.68 15.62 -3.59
C THR A 48 -12.45 14.45 -4.19
N ILE A 49 -11.71 13.46 -4.70
CA ILE A 49 -12.28 12.20 -5.19
C ILE A 49 -12.03 11.11 -4.17
N ILE A 50 -13.03 10.26 -3.98
CA ILE A 50 -12.99 9.10 -3.09
C ILE A 50 -13.32 7.87 -3.92
N GLN A 51 -12.49 6.84 -3.86
CA GLN A 51 -12.79 5.54 -4.46
C GLN A 51 -12.98 4.52 -3.34
N TYR A 52 -14.03 3.72 -3.45
CA TYR A 52 -14.34 2.67 -2.51
C TYR A 52 -14.44 1.35 -3.24
N GLU A 53 -13.67 0.37 -2.76
CA GLU A 53 -13.67 -1.00 -3.24
C GLU A 53 -14.02 -1.95 -2.09
N SER A 54 -14.80 -2.98 -2.40
CA SER A 54 -15.18 -3.98 -1.43
C SER A 54 -15.52 -5.30 -2.07
N THR A 55 -15.26 -6.36 -1.33
CA THR A 55 -15.62 -7.75 -1.66
C THR A 55 -16.57 -8.29 -0.61
N PHE A 56 -17.50 -9.14 -1.02
CA PHE A 56 -18.49 -9.70 -0.12
C PHE A 56 -18.88 -11.12 -0.54
N PRO A 57 -19.22 -11.99 0.42
CA PRO A 57 -19.69 -13.34 0.11
C PRO A 57 -20.98 -13.29 -0.72
N GLN A 58 -21.00 -14.01 -1.83
CA GLN A 58 -22.17 -14.27 -2.67
C GLN A 58 -22.35 -15.79 -2.85
N GLY A 59 -22.88 -16.45 -1.83
CA GLY A 59 -23.04 -17.90 -1.83
C GLY A 59 -21.68 -18.61 -1.84
N GLN A 60 -21.38 -19.33 -2.93
CA GLN A 60 -20.07 -19.98 -3.15
C GLN A 60 -19.05 -19.11 -3.90
N SER A 61 -19.39 -17.85 -4.20
CA SER A 61 -18.52 -16.92 -4.92
C SER A 61 -18.26 -15.65 -4.10
N THR A 62 -17.28 -14.86 -4.54
CA THR A 62 -17.00 -13.54 -3.97
C THR A 62 -17.47 -12.48 -4.95
N GLY A 63 -18.45 -11.67 -4.54
CA GLY A 63 -18.82 -10.46 -5.26
C GLY A 63 -17.81 -9.35 -5.00
N ALA A 64 -17.54 -8.52 -5.99
CA ALA A 64 -16.69 -7.34 -5.88
C ALA A 64 -17.45 -6.10 -6.34
N CYS A 65 -17.13 -4.95 -5.73
CA CYS A 65 -17.73 -3.68 -6.09
C CYS A 65 -16.75 -2.54 -5.97
N GLU A 66 -16.95 -1.57 -6.86
CA GLU A 66 -16.11 -0.40 -7.01
C GLU A 66 -17.00 0.83 -7.23
N CYS A 67 -16.72 1.90 -6.52
CA CYS A 67 -17.48 3.14 -6.61
C CYS A 67 -16.57 4.35 -6.48
N THR A 68 -16.81 5.34 -7.32
CA THR A 68 -16.10 6.62 -7.29
C THR A 68 -17.06 7.73 -6.91
N PHE A 69 -16.60 8.59 -6.00
CA PHE A 69 -17.35 9.71 -5.47
C PHE A 69 -16.55 10.99 -5.54
N SER A 70 -17.24 12.13 -5.61
CA SER A 70 -16.67 13.46 -5.38
C SER A 70 -17.26 14.06 -4.12
N VAL A 71 -16.49 14.89 -3.41
CA VAL A 71 -17.03 15.67 -2.29
C VAL A 71 -17.89 16.79 -2.83
N ARG A 72 -19.21 16.66 -2.70
CA ARG A 72 -20.18 17.67 -3.10
C ARG A 72 -20.28 18.81 -2.09
N GLN A 73 -20.27 18.47 -0.80
CA GLN A 73 -20.45 19.45 0.27
C GLN A 73 -19.80 19.00 1.58
N LYS A 74 -19.05 19.88 2.25
CA LYS A 74 -18.60 19.67 3.62
C LYS A 74 -19.69 20.17 4.59
N LYS A 75 -20.60 19.29 4.99
CA LYS A 75 -21.81 19.62 5.78
C LYS A 75 -21.49 20.06 7.21
N ALA A 76 -20.45 19.49 7.81
CA ALA A 76 -19.97 19.82 9.15
C ALA A 76 -18.45 19.55 9.23
N PRO A 77 -17.75 20.03 10.28
CA PRO A 77 -16.37 19.64 10.53
C PRO A 77 -16.23 18.11 10.51
N GLY A 78 -15.41 17.60 9.59
CA GLY A 78 -15.22 16.16 9.41
C GLY A 78 -16.45 15.39 8.92
N THR A 79 -17.45 16.01 8.28
CA THR A 79 -18.56 15.28 7.64
C THR A 79 -18.81 15.80 6.24
N TRP A 80 -18.60 14.94 5.25
CA TRP A 80 -18.65 15.28 3.83
C TRP A 80 -19.79 14.52 3.16
N VAL A 81 -20.62 15.24 2.41
CA VAL A 81 -21.64 14.67 1.53
C VAL A 81 -20.98 14.40 0.19
N LEU A 82 -21.18 13.19 -0.30
CA LEU A 82 -20.55 12.70 -1.51
C LEU A 82 -21.57 12.64 -2.65
N ALA A 83 -21.13 13.00 -3.86
CA ALA A 83 -21.84 12.73 -5.09
C ALA A 83 -21.19 11.55 -5.81
N SER A 84 -21.98 10.82 -6.59
CA SER A 84 -21.53 9.74 -7.45
C SER A 84 -22.17 9.90 -8.82
N VAL A 85 -21.66 9.19 -9.83
CA VAL A 85 -22.29 9.12 -11.16
C VAL A 85 -23.75 8.64 -11.13
N GLN A 86 -24.19 7.99 -10.03
CA GLN A 86 -25.59 7.68 -9.77
C GLN A 86 -26.19 8.72 -8.79
N PRO A 87 -26.96 9.71 -9.28
CA PRO A 87 -27.29 10.91 -8.53
C PRO A 87 -28.32 10.72 -7.41
N GLU A 88 -29.01 9.58 -7.35
CA GLU A 88 -30.22 9.42 -6.52
C GLU A 88 -29.96 9.03 -5.05
N ARG A 89 -28.69 8.93 -4.62
CA ARG A 89 -28.34 8.31 -3.34
C ARG A 89 -27.32 9.13 -2.57
N ILE A 90 -27.69 9.55 -1.36
CA ILE A 90 -26.83 10.39 -0.50
C ILE A 90 -25.80 9.51 0.21
N TRP A 91 -24.53 9.72 -0.12
CA TRP A 91 -23.39 9.13 0.56
C TRP A 91 -22.74 10.16 1.50
N THR A 92 -22.16 9.70 2.60
CA THR A 92 -21.48 10.55 3.57
C THR A 92 -20.16 9.92 4.00
N LEU A 93 -19.09 10.71 4.02
CA LEU A 93 -17.82 10.36 4.65
C LEU A 93 -17.65 11.17 5.94
N THR A 94 -17.57 10.50 7.08
CA THR A 94 -17.18 11.14 8.34
C THR A 94 -15.68 10.93 8.58
N VAL A 95 -14.96 12.03 8.75
CA VAL A 95 -13.51 12.12 8.98
C VAL A 95 -13.26 12.41 10.45
N GLU A 96 -12.85 11.37 11.20
CA GLU A 96 -12.48 11.46 12.61
C GLU A 96 -10.94 11.38 12.74
N SER A 97 -10.37 11.72 13.90
CA SER A 97 -8.90 11.73 14.09
C SER A 97 -8.25 10.35 13.87
N GLY A 98 -8.92 9.26 14.27
CA GLY A 98 -8.41 7.89 14.13
C GLY A 98 -9.09 7.06 13.04
N ARG A 99 -10.10 7.59 12.35
CA ARG A 99 -11.01 6.78 11.54
C ARG A 99 -11.70 7.56 10.42
N LEU A 100 -11.97 6.88 9.32
CA LEU A 100 -12.90 7.31 8.28
C LEU A 100 -14.14 6.41 8.31
N LYS A 101 -15.34 6.98 8.26
CA LYS A 101 -16.61 6.23 8.19
C LYS A 101 -17.34 6.57 6.89
N LEU A 102 -17.45 5.62 5.98
CA LEU A 102 -18.25 5.76 4.77
C LEU A 102 -19.66 5.22 5.05
N LYS A 103 -20.71 6.01 4.77
CA LYS A 103 -22.11 5.61 4.97
C LYS A 103 -22.93 5.91 3.72
N GLY A 104 -23.80 4.99 3.34
CA GLY A 104 -24.68 5.15 2.19
C GLY A 104 -25.92 4.27 2.25
N PRO A 105 -26.88 4.48 1.34
CA PRO A 105 -28.05 3.62 1.20
C PRO A 105 -27.56 2.28 0.65
N GLY A 106 -27.61 1.24 1.48
CA GLY A 106 -26.92 -0.06 1.34
C GLY A 106 -27.18 -0.89 0.08
N THR A 107 -27.77 -0.34 -1.00
CA THR A 107 -28.06 -1.04 -2.25
C THR A 107 -27.58 -0.31 -3.52
N GLY A 108 -26.89 0.84 -3.42
CA GLY A 108 -26.58 1.68 -4.60
C GLY A 108 -25.13 1.56 -5.08
N CYS A 109 -24.22 1.70 -4.13
CA CYS A 109 -22.85 1.27 -4.24
C CYS A 109 -22.70 0.20 -3.15
N CYS A 110 -22.33 -1.01 -3.56
CA CYS A 110 -22.52 -2.25 -2.83
C CYS A 110 -22.43 -2.08 -1.33
N GLY A 111 -23.57 -2.30 -0.67
CA GLY A 111 -23.87 -1.76 0.63
C GLY A 111 -22.68 -1.88 1.55
N ALA A 112 -22.04 -0.73 1.82
CA ALA A 112 -20.91 -0.61 2.73
C ALA A 112 -21.15 -1.57 3.90
N GLY A 113 -20.23 -2.54 4.04
CA GLY A 113 -20.41 -3.88 4.60
C GLY A 113 -21.69 -4.09 5.42
N TRP A 114 -22.57 -4.98 4.97
CA TRP A 114 -23.75 -5.51 5.68
C TRP A 114 -24.30 -4.59 6.80
N LYS A 115 -24.76 -3.39 6.43
CA LYS A 115 -25.56 -2.39 7.20
C LYS A 115 -25.56 -0.99 6.55
N GLY A 116 -24.86 -0.79 5.42
CA GLY A 116 -24.80 0.49 4.73
C GLY A 116 -23.77 1.45 5.33
N GLN A 117 -22.76 0.92 6.03
CA GLN A 117 -21.67 1.68 6.59
C GLN A 117 -20.39 0.85 6.67
N ASP A 118 -19.25 1.48 6.37
CA ASP A 118 -17.92 0.94 6.60
C ASP A 118 -17.02 1.91 7.35
N SER A 119 -16.00 1.36 7.99
CA SER A 119 -15.05 2.13 8.80
C SER A 119 -13.62 1.68 8.55
N PHE A 120 -12.75 2.66 8.35
CA PHE A 120 -11.34 2.45 8.03
C PHE A 120 -10.48 3.17 9.06
N ALA A 121 -9.43 2.51 9.56
CA ALA A 121 -8.50 3.12 10.50
C ALA A 121 -7.57 4.09 9.77
N ARG A 122 -7.35 5.28 10.33
CA ARG A 122 -6.42 6.28 9.76
C ARG A 122 -4.93 5.96 9.96
N PRO A 123 -4.49 5.35 11.07
CA PRO A 123 -3.08 5.01 11.25
C PRO A 123 -2.52 4.03 10.22
N SER A 124 -3.38 3.28 9.52
CA SER A 124 -3.02 2.28 8.51
C SER A 124 -3.13 2.83 7.07
N THR A 125 -2.84 4.12 6.87
CA THR A 125 -2.88 4.73 5.53
C THR A 125 -1.70 4.23 4.70
N GLN A 126 -2.00 3.64 3.54
CA GLN A 126 -1.02 3.33 2.50
C GLN A 126 -0.92 4.52 1.53
N VAL A 127 0.25 4.70 0.92
CA VAL A 127 0.44 5.74 -0.10
C VAL A 127 -0.26 5.35 -1.40
N LEU A 128 -0.73 6.35 -2.15
CA LEU A 128 -1.22 6.13 -3.51
C LEU A 128 -0.08 5.63 -4.42
N THR A 129 -0.41 4.79 -5.39
CA THR A 129 0.55 4.26 -6.37
C THR A 129 1.09 5.40 -7.22
N ALA A 130 2.42 5.54 -7.30
CA ALA A 130 3.06 6.55 -8.13
C ALA A 130 3.30 6.01 -9.54
N CYS A 131 2.66 6.63 -10.53
CA CYS A 131 2.79 6.37 -11.96
C CYS A 131 3.38 7.60 -12.67
N LYS A 132 3.69 7.46 -13.97
CA LYS A 132 4.05 8.57 -14.85
C LYS A 132 3.04 8.75 -15.97
N ALA A 133 2.77 9.98 -16.38
CA ALA A 133 1.97 10.23 -17.58
C ALA A 133 2.74 9.82 -18.86
N LYS A 134 2.14 8.99 -19.72
CA LYS A 134 2.78 8.48 -20.95
C LYS A 134 2.58 9.41 -22.16
N GLY A 135 1.42 10.03 -22.27
CA GLY A 135 1.07 10.91 -23.39
C GLY A 135 1.64 12.32 -23.27
N THR A 136 1.86 13.00 -24.41
CA THR A 136 2.33 14.42 -24.42
C THR A 136 1.42 15.34 -23.61
N ARG A 137 0.13 15.01 -23.52
CA ARG A 137 -0.85 15.69 -22.69
C ARG A 137 -1.91 14.70 -22.21
N VAL A 138 -1.94 14.43 -20.91
CA VAL A 138 -2.95 13.58 -20.26
C VAL A 138 -3.93 14.47 -19.51
N ARG A 139 -5.24 14.27 -19.69
CA ARG A 139 -6.28 15.11 -19.05
C ARG A 139 -6.84 14.43 -17.81
N LEU A 140 -6.94 15.18 -16.72
CA LEU A 140 -7.65 14.80 -15.51
C LEU A 140 -9.12 15.22 -15.65
N GLN A 141 -9.98 14.27 -15.99
CA GLN A 141 -11.40 14.51 -16.20
C GLN A 141 -12.11 14.69 -14.84
N PRO A 142 -12.95 15.72 -14.64
CA PRO A 142 -13.74 15.81 -13.42
C PRO A 142 -14.74 14.64 -13.35
N LEU A 143 -15.05 14.17 -12.13
CA LEU A 143 -16.05 13.10 -11.95
C LEU A 143 -17.44 13.55 -12.44
N GLU A 144 -17.78 14.80 -12.17
CA GLU A 144 -18.99 15.46 -12.69
C GLU A 144 -18.56 16.49 -13.75
N GLY A 145 -18.79 16.20 -15.03
CA GLY A 145 -18.47 17.12 -16.12
C GLY A 145 -18.42 16.47 -17.50
N ALA A 146 -18.25 17.29 -18.53
CA ALA A 146 -18.12 16.80 -19.90
C ALA A 146 -16.80 16.03 -20.09
N ALA A 147 -16.86 14.92 -20.83
CA ALA A 147 -15.68 14.14 -21.21
C ALA A 147 -14.63 15.05 -21.87
N GLY A 148 -13.39 14.99 -21.38
CA GLY A 148 -12.29 15.80 -21.88
C GLY A 148 -12.19 17.23 -21.33
N SER A 149 -13.03 17.66 -20.38
CA SER A 149 -12.75 18.87 -19.60
C SER A 149 -11.72 18.58 -18.48
N GLY A 150 -11.15 19.64 -17.89
CA GLY A 150 -10.23 19.52 -16.76
C GLY A 150 -8.76 19.82 -17.08
N PRO A 151 -7.91 19.88 -16.04
CA PRO A 151 -6.51 20.24 -16.21
C PRO A 151 -5.73 19.14 -16.94
N SER A 152 -4.63 19.55 -17.56
CA SER A 152 -3.75 18.64 -18.30
C SER A 152 -2.41 18.51 -17.60
N VAL A 153 -1.85 17.31 -17.65
CA VAL A 153 -0.49 17.00 -17.21
C VAL A 153 0.37 16.59 -18.39
N ALA A 154 1.65 16.88 -18.33
CA ALA A 154 2.62 16.62 -19.38
C ALA A 154 3.17 15.19 -19.26
N ALA A 155 3.74 14.69 -20.35
CA ALA A 155 4.47 13.42 -20.34
C ALA A 155 5.59 13.44 -19.28
N GLY A 156 5.71 12.33 -18.55
CA GLY A 156 6.72 12.16 -17.49
C GLY A 156 6.34 12.73 -16.13
N ASP A 157 5.26 13.53 -16.04
CA ASP A 157 4.77 14.04 -14.77
C ASP A 157 4.34 12.90 -13.83
N ALA A 158 4.64 13.07 -12.53
CA ALA A 158 4.26 12.10 -11.51
C ALA A 158 2.74 12.17 -11.24
N VAL A 159 2.08 11.04 -11.37
CA VAL A 159 0.64 10.86 -11.15
C VAL A 159 0.43 9.83 -10.05
N GLN A 160 -0.26 10.21 -8.98
CA GLN A 160 -0.62 9.32 -7.88
C GLN A 160 -2.01 8.75 -8.13
N VAL A 161 -2.16 7.43 -8.14
CA VAL A 161 -3.43 6.75 -8.41
C VAL A 161 -3.77 5.71 -7.36
N PHE A 162 -5.05 5.35 -7.31
CA PHE A 162 -5.50 4.08 -6.75
C PHE A 162 -6.20 3.32 -7.89
N ALA A 163 -5.81 2.08 -8.12
CA ALA A 163 -6.35 1.26 -9.19
C ALA A 163 -6.60 -0.14 -8.66
N SER A 164 -7.81 -0.66 -8.88
CA SER A 164 -8.18 -2.04 -8.62
C SER A 164 -7.32 -2.99 -9.45
N VAL A 165 -7.34 -4.28 -9.11
CA VAL A 165 -6.73 -5.33 -9.94
C VAL A 165 -7.82 -6.28 -10.42
N PRO A 166 -8.06 -6.39 -11.74
CA PRO A 166 -7.45 -5.61 -12.82
C PRO A 166 -7.89 -4.13 -12.79
N PRO A 167 -7.06 -3.20 -13.33
CA PRO A 167 -7.38 -1.77 -13.31
C PRO A 167 -8.55 -1.44 -14.24
N PRO A 168 -9.48 -0.58 -13.82
CA PRO A 168 -10.54 -0.08 -14.70
C PRO A 168 -9.95 0.87 -15.77
N ASP A 169 -10.73 1.15 -16.83
CA ASP A 169 -10.30 2.07 -17.90
C ASP A 169 -10.01 3.47 -17.34
N LEU A 170 -10.90 4.00 -16.50
CA LEU A 170 -10.71 5.28 -15.82
C LEU A 170 -10.40 5.06 -14.35
N VAL A 171 -9.27 5.60 -13.88
CA VAL A 171 -8.86 5.57 -12.48
C VAL A 171 -8.79 6.99 -11.91
N PRO A 172 -9.15 7.18 -10.63
CA PRO A 172 -8.86 8.40 -9.90
C PRO A 172 -7.35 8.66 -9.81
N ALA A 173 -6.98 9.90 -10.10
CA ALA A 173 -5.62 10.37 -10.12
C ALA A 173 -5.47 11.71 -9.40
N ARG A 174 -4.30 11.87 -8.78
CA ARG A 174 -3.86 13.07 -8.09
C ARG A 174 -2.48 13.46 -8.57
N VAL A 175 -2.28 14.75 -8.82
CA VAL A 175 -1.02 15.31 -9.30
C VAL A 175 -0.67 16.51 -8.45
N VAL A 176 0.56 16.57 -7.95
CA VAL A 176 1.06 17.72 -7.17
C VAL A 176 2.15 18.42 -7.95
N GLN A 177 1.90 19.66 -8.34
CA GLN A 177 2.83 20.47 -9.14
C GLN A 177 2.85 21.90 -8.63
N GLY A 178 4.04 22.44 -8.38
CA GLY A 178 4.21 23.84 -8.01
C GLY A 178 3.46 24.26 -6.72
N GLY A 179 3.18 23.31 -5.82
CA GLY A 179 2.40 23.54 -4.60
C GLY A 179 0.89 23.43 -4.77
N ALA A 180 0.38 23.28 -6.00
CA ALA A 180 -1.02 23.00 -6.27
C ALA A 180 -1.27 21.48 -6.37
N ALA A 181 -2.45 21.03 -5.93
CA ALA A 181 -2.89 19.65 -6.05
C ALA A 181 -4.10 19.55 -6.99
N LEU A 182 -3.94 18.82 -8.08
CA LEU A 182 -4.96 18.55 -9.08
C LEU A 182 -5.48 17.13 -8.91
N VAL A 183 -6.79 16.95 -9.03
CA VAL A 183 -7.43 15.63 -8.94
C VAL A 183 -8.44 15.48 -10.07
N GLY A 184 -8.58 14.26 -10.59
CA GLY A 184 -9.57 13.90 -11.60
C GLY A 184 -9.48 12.41 -11.95
N LEU A 185 -10.20 12.00 -12.97
CA LEU A 185 -10.14 10.66 -13.57
C LEU A 185 -9.20 10.68 -14.78
N VAL A 186 -8.41 9.64 -14.93
CA VAL A 186 -7.48 9.47 -16.04
C VAL A 186 -7.60 8.07 -16.60
N ARG A 187 -7.34 7.91 -17.90
CA ARG A 187 -7.27 6.56 -18.46
C ARG A 187 -6.04 5.83 -17.91
N TYR A 188 -6.22 4.62 -17.41
CA TYR A 188 -5.11 3.82 -16.90
C TYR A 188 -4.07 3.54 -18.00
N SER A 189 -4.51 3.38 -19.25
CA SER A 189 -3.64 3.20 -20.41
C SER A 189 -2.75 4.42 -20.74
N ASP A 190 -3.11 5.61 -20.26
CA ASP A 190 -2.34 6.84 -20.43
C ASP A 190 -1.27 7.00 -19.34
N LEU A 191 -1.18 6.04 -18.42
CA LEU A 191 -0.22 5.98 -17.34
C LEU A 191 0.79 4.86 -17.53
N GLU A 192 2.02 5.13 -17.13
CA GLU A 192 3.06 4.14 -16.88
C GLU A 192 3.11 3.93 -15.37
N CYS A 193 2.32 2.97 -14.90
CA CYS A 193 2.28 2.57 -13.50
C CYS A 193 3.25 1.39 -13.25
N PRO A 194 3.88 1.32 -12.07
CA PRO A 194 4.49 0.08 -11.63
C PRO A 194 3.39 -0.99 -11.58
N GLU A 195 3.70 -2.20 -12.05
CA GLU A 195 2.73 -3.31 -12.04
C GLU A 195 2.15 -3.48 -10.62
N PRO A 196 0.82 -3.61 -10.48
CA PRO A 196 0.21 -3.83 -9.17
C PRO A 196 0.81 -5.10 -8.53
N GLY A 197 1.38 -4.95 -7.33
CA GLY A 197 2.20 -5.97 -6.67
C GLY A 197 3.71 -5.66 -6.66
N ARG A 198 4.15 -4.68 -7.47
CA ARG A 198 5.52 -4.16 -7.48
C ARG A 198 5.54 -2.79 -6.82
N GLU A 199 5.43 -2.76 -5.49
CA GLU A 199 5.88 -1.58 -4.73
C GLU A 199 7.33 -1.27 -5.13
N ALA A 200 7.75 0.00 -5.06
CA ALA A 200 9.14 0.37 -5.32
C ALA A 200 10.04 -0.56 -4.51
N GLY A 201 10.70 -1.49 -5.20
CA GLY A 201 11.21 -2.72 -4.58
C GLY A 201 11.95 -2.36 -3.31
N ALA A 202 11.46 -2.88 -2.18
CA ALA A 202 12.13 -2.67 -0.91
C ALA A 202 13.60 -3.05 -1.11
N ASP A 203 14.54 -2.26 -0.58
CA ASP A 203 15.97 -2.49 -0.85
C ASP A 203 16.44 -3.79 -0.20
N VAL A 204 16.25 -4.89 -0.92
CA VAL A 204 16.61 -6.25 -0.56
C VAL A 204 17.92 -6.68 -1.22
N LYS A 205 18.66 -5.77 -1.86
CA LYS A 205 19.89 -6.12 -2.60
C LYS A 205 20.89 -6.89 -1.74
N TRP A 206 20.97 -6.54 -0.46
CA TRP A 206 21.85 -7.21 0.49
C TRP A 206 21.41 -8.64 0.83
N LEU A 207 20.10 -8.93 0.77
CA LEU A 207 19.49 -10.26 0.96
C LEU A 207 19.38 -11.07 -0.34
N ALA A 208 19.49 -10.43 -1.50
CA ALA A 208 19.26 -11.08 -2.79
C ALA A 208 20.19 -12.29 -3.02
N GLY A 209 19.64 -13.38 -3.53
CA GLY A 209 20.36 -14.61 -3.83
C GLY A 209 19.54 -15.85 -3.51
N ARG A 210 20.16 -17.00 -3.74
CA ARG A 210 19.60 -18.30 -3.37
C ARG A 210 19.99 -18.67 -1.94
N TRP A 211 19.02 -19.15 -1.18
CA TRP A 211 19.13 -19.57 0.21
C TRP A 211 18.64 -21.00 0.32
N VAL A 212 19.46 -21.91 0.85
CA VAL A 212 19.15 -23.33 0.96
C VAL A 212 18.81 -23.66 2.40
N GLN A 213 17.75 -24.42 2.63
CA GLN A 213 17.34 -24.82 3.97
C GLN A 213 18.42 -25.68 4.63
N VAL A 214 18.68 -25.43 5.90
CA VAL A 214 19.61 -26.20 6.74
C VAL A 214 18.97 -26.54 8.07
N ARG A 215 19.47 -27.57 8.74
CA ARG A 215 19.12 -27.90 10.12
C ARG A 215 20.34 -27.86 11.02
N THR A 216 20.13 -27.63 12.31
CA THR A 216 21.18 -27.73 13.31
C THR A 216 21.47 -29.20 13.62
N GLU A 217 22.73 -29.59 13.56
CA GLU A 217 23.20 -30.91 14.02
C GLU A 217 24.37 -30.70 14.99
N GLY A 218 24.12 -30.92 16.28
CA GLY A 218 25.06 -30.58 17.34
C GLY A 218 25.44 -29.10 17.35
N LYS A 219 26.73 -28.79 17.12
CA LYS A 219 27.24 -27.41 17.00
C LYS A 219 27.32 -26.91 15.55
N GLY A 220 26.90 -27.73 14.59
CA GLY A 220 27.02 -27.46 13.16
C GLY A 220 25.67 -27.37 12.45
N TYR A 221 25.75 -27.34 11.12
CA TYR A 221 24.60 -27.36 10.23
C TYR A 221 24.69 -28.57 9.30
N VAL A 222 23.55 -29.04 8.82
CA VAL A 222 23.43 -30.10 7.80
C VAL A 222 22.38 -29.69 6.77
N ILE A 223 22.61 -30.06 5.52
CA ILE A 223 21.63 -29.93 4.42
C ILE A 223 20.98 -31.30 4.23
N GLU A 224 19.67 -31.39 4.40
CA GLU A 224 18.91 -32.61 4.11
C GLU A 224 18.51 -32.65 2.62
N LYS A 225 18.74 -33.78 1.97
CA LYS A 225 18.28 -34.05 0.62
C LYS A 225 17.30 -35.23 0.67
N TYR A 226 16.08 -34.99 0.23
CA TYR A 226 15.04 -36.01 0.16
C TYR A 226 15.09 -36.74 -1.18
N CYS A 227 14.54 -37.95 -1.23
CA CYS A 227 14.68 -38.86 -2.38
C CYS A 227 14.06 -38.31 -3.67
N ASP A 228 12.83 -37.80 -3.57
CA ASP A 228 12.04 -37.35 -4.73
C ASP A 228 11.84 -35.84 -4.74
N SER A 229 12.65 -35.08 -4.00
CA SER A 229 12.53 -33.62 -3.97
C SER A 229 13.88 -32.93 -3.82
N ALA A 230 14.00 -31.74 -4.42
CA ALA A 230 15.14 -30.89 -4.14
C ALA A 230 15.08 -30.40 -2.68
N THR A 231 16.23 -30.08 -2.09
CA THR A 231 16.24 -29.42 -0.78
C THR A 231 15.46 -28.11 -0.86
N PRO A 232 14.53 -27.85 0.08
CA PRO A 232 13.79 -26.60 0.10
C PRO A 232 14.72 -25.39 0.06
N SER A 233 14.35 -24.39 -0.74
CA SER A 233 15.19 -23.23 -0.96
C SER A 233 14.38 -21.99 -1.31
N LEU A 234 15.00 -20.84 -1.15
CA LEU A 234 14.43 -19.52 -1.39
C LEU A 234 15.30 -18.84 -2.44
N LEU A 235 14.70 -18.23 -3.45
CA LEU A 235 15.41 -17.32 -4.34
C LEU A 235 14.80 -15.93 -4.19
N LEU A 236 15.53 -15.01 -3.58
CA LEU A 236 15.16 -13.60 -3.53
C LEU A 236 15.94 -12.84 -4.60
N LYS A 237 15.25 -12.29 -5.59
CA LYS A 237 15.85 -11.44 -6.61
C LYS A 237 16.04 -10.02 -6.07
N SER A 238 16.99 -9.28 -6.66
CA SER A 238 17.32 -7.91 -6.24
C SER A 238 16.19 -6.90 -6.44
N ASP A 239 15.18 -7.26 -7.22
CA ASP A 239 13.98 -6.45 -7.46
C ASP A 239 12.81 -6.80 -6.53
N GLY A 240 13.03 -7.68 -5.54
CA GLY A 240 12.03 -8.05 -4.54
C GLY A 240 11.22 -9.30 -4.88
N ALA A 241 11.34 -9.85 -6.09
CA ALA A 241 10.67 -11.11 -6.43
C ALA A 241 11.25 -12.27 -5.61
N LEU A 242 10.37 -13.06 -5.01
CA LEU A 242 10.69 -14.17 -4.14
C LEU A 242 10.12 -15.45 -4.72
N VAL A 243 10.94 -16.49 -4.86
CA VAL A 243 10.49 -17.84 -5.18
C VAL A 243 10.79 -18.73 -3.99
N VAL A 244 9.76 -19.37 -3.45
CA VAL A 244 9.88 -20.39 -2.40
C VAL A 244 9.74 -21.74 -3.08
N ASP A 245 10.81 -22.53 -3.08
CA ASP A 245 10.91 -23.85 -3.69
C ASP A 245 10.87 -24.89 -2.57
N PHE A 246 9.80 -25.68 -2.51
CA PHE A 246 9.62 -26.75 -1.53
C PHE A 246 10.19 -28.10 -2.01
N GLY A 247 10.88 -28.12 -3.15
CA GLY A 247 11.56 -29.28 -3.70
C GLY A 247 10.78 -30.03 -4.78
N GLN A 248 9.45 -29.94 -4.76
CA GLN A 248 8.55 -30.51 -5.79
C GLN A 248 7.63 -29.45 -6.39
N GLU A 249 7.32 -28.42 -5.62
CA GLU A 249 6.47 -27.30 -6.00
C GLU A 249 7.15 -25.99 -5.60
N SER A 250 6.78 -24.91 -6.31
CA SER A 250 7.28 -23.58 -6.01
C SER A 250 6.13 -22.58 -5.96
N VAL A 251 6.24 -21.63 -5.05
CA VAL A 251 5.32 -20.50 -4.94
C VAL A 251 6.08 -19.21 -5.22
N GLU A 252 5.48 -18.34 -6.03
CA GLU A 252 6.02 -17.02 -6.32
C GLU A 252 5.35 -15.96 -5.45
N GLY A 253 6.16 -15.07 -4.89
CA GLY A 253 5.75 -13.94 -4.10
C GLY A 253 6.60 -12.71 -4.40
N THR A 254 6.24 -11.58 -3.81
CA THR A 254 6.98 -10.33 -3.93
C THR A 254 7.13 -9.69 -2.57
N VAL A 255 8.37 -9.30 -2.23
CA VAL A 255 8.65 -8.49 -1.05
C VAL A 255 8.13 -7.08 -1.30
N THR A 256 7.10 -6.69 -0.57
CA THR A 256 6.47 -5.36 -0.68
C THR A 256 7.18 -4.36 0.23
N ALA A 257 7.55 -4.76 1.46
CA ALA A 257 8.24 -3.88 2.38
C ALA A 257 9.42 -4.56 3.11
N VAL A 258 10.42 -3.76 3.47
CA VAL A 258 11.52 -4.12 4.38
C VAL A 258 11.51 -3.12 5.53
N LYS A 259 11.40 -3.62 6.76
CA LYS A 259 11.45 -2.83 7.99
C LYS A 259 12.64 -3.28 8.84
N PRO A 260 13.36 -2.37 9.51
CA PRO A 260 14.33 -2.76 10.52
C PRO A 260 13.65 -3.65 11.59
N GLY A 261 14.26 -4.78 11.91
CA GLY A 261 13.81 -5.64 13.01
C GLY A 261 14.55 -5.31 14.31
N GLU A 262 14.52 -6.25 15.25
CA GLU A 262 15.46 -6.26 16.39
C GLU A 262 16.92 -6.22 15.90
N ALA A 263 17.88 -5.94 16.79
CA ALA A 263 19.29 -5.83 16.42
C ALA A 263 19.78 -7.07 15.63
N GLY A 264 20.24 -6.85 14.39
CA GLY A 264 20.69 -7.92 13.48
C GLY A 264 19.57 -8.65 12.72
N ALA A 265 18.34 -8.14 12.78
CA ALA A 265 17.18 -8.67 12.07
C ALA A 265 16.55 -7.63 11.12
N SER A 266 15.87 -8.12 10.10
CA SER A 266 15.05 -7.33 9.17
C SER A 266 13.72 -8.03 8.98
N THR A 267 12.63 -7.27 8.99
CA THR A 267 11.29 -7.79 8.77
C THR A 267 10.87 -7.52 7.34
N LEU A 268 10.53 -8.57 6.61
CA LEU A 268 9.98 -8.50 5.27
C LEU A 268 8.47 -8.69 5.30
N GLU A 269 7.78 -7.93 4.48
CA GLU A 269 6.39 -8.18 4.13
C GLU A 269 6.35 -8.75 2.71
N VAL A 270 5.73 -9.92 2.56
CA VAL A 270 5.66 -10.66 1.31
C VAL A 270 4.20 -10.80 0.90
N ALA A 271 3.89 -10.49 -0.35
CA ALA A 271 2.59 -10.74 -0.96
C ALA A 271 2.70 -11.85 -2.01
N TYR A 272 1.70 -12.72 -2.08
CA TYR A 272 1.64 -13.84 -3.03
C TYR A 272 0.49 -13.66 -4.02
N GLU A 273 0.59 -14.37 -5.14
CA GLU A 273 -0.52 -14.51 -6.09
C GLU A 273 -1.73 -15.13 -5.37
N GLY A 274 -2.90 -14.48 -5.46
CA GLY A 274 -4.11 -14.88 -4.70
C GLY A 274 -4.41 -14.04 -3.45
N GLY A 275 -3.56 -13.05 -3.12
CA GLY A 275 -3.85 -12.02 -2.11
C GLY A 275 -3.37 -12.35 -0.69
N THR A 276 -2.80 -13.55 -0.47
CA THR A 276 -2.15 -13.92 0.79
C THR A 276 -0.95 -13.01 1.06
N ARG A 277 -0.77 -12.64 2.33
CA ARG A 277 0.36 -11.81 2.79
C ARG A 277 1.00 -12.41 4.02
N GLU A 278 2.32 -12.41 4.07
CA GLU A 278 3.09 -12.91 5.20
C GLU A 278 4.12 -11.89 5.68
N THR A 279 4.38 -11.90 6.99
CA THR A 279 5.44 -11.12 7.61
C THR A 279 6.54 -12.06 8.08
N LEU A 280 7.74 -11.88 7.52
CA LEU A 280 8.90 -12.73 7.76
C LEU A 280 10.01 -11.92 8.43
N GLN A 281 10.31 -12.23 9.68
CA GLN A 281 11.49 -11.71 10.36
C GLN A 281 12.71 -12.56 9.97
N TRP A 282 13.65 -11.92 9.29
CA TRP A 282 14.93 -12.46 8.87
C TRP A 282 16.02 -12.07 9.86
N THR A 283 16.52 -13.02 10.63
CA THR A 283 17.55 -12.77 11.66
C THR A 283 18.85 -13.46 11.27
N VAL A 284 19.96 -12.72 11.22
CA VAL A 284 21.29 -13.33 11.02
C VAL A 284 21.71 -14.04 12.30
N VAL A 285 21.83 -15.36 12.26
CA VAL A 285 22.20 -16.19 13.43
C VAL A 285 23.64 -16.70 13.39
N ASP A 286 24.25 -16.76 12.20
CA ASP A 286 25.68 -17.01 12.02
C ASP A 286 26.19 -16.18 10.84
N SER A 287 26.82 -15.04 11.14
CA SER A 287 27.36 -14.14 10.11
C SER A 287 28.58 -14.72 9.39
N LYS A 288 29.33 -15.65 10.00
CA LYS A 288 30.51 -16.26 9.36
C LYS A 288 30.09 -17.24 8.27
N ARG A 289 29.02 -17.98 8.51
CA ARG A 289 28.47 -18.96 7.55
C ARG A 289 27.31 -18.40 6.73
N ASN A 290 26.94 -17.14 6.90
CA ASN A 290 25.75 -16.52 6.29
C ASN A 290 24.48 -17.36 6.51
N VAL A 291 24.26 -17.76 7.76
CA VAL A 291 23.03 -18.45 8.17
C VAL A 291 22.06 -17.45 8.76
N VAL A 292 20.84 -17.55 8.28
CA VAL A 292 19.71 -16.76 8.70
C VAL A 292 18.62 -17.66 9.25
N ARG A 293 17.90 -17.15 10.26
CA ARG A 293 16.69 -17.75 10.78
C ARG A 293 15.50 -16.94 10.31
N LEU A 294 14.51 -17.62 9.77
CA LEU A 294 13.21 -17.05 9.47
C LEU A 294 12.26 -17.28 10.64
N LYS A 295 11.54 -16.23 11.03
CA LYS A 295 10.48 -16.28 12.03
C LYS A 295 9.25 -15.57 11.48
N GLY A 296 8.06 -16.10 11.76
CA GLY A 296 6.84 -15.67 11.10
C GLY A 296 6.53 -16.56 9.90
N GLY A 297 5.61 -16.12 9.05
CA GLY A 297 4.93 -16.99 8.09
C GLY A 297 3.81 -17.79 8.76
N THR A 298 2.68 -17.88 8.08
CA THR A 298 1.51 -18.66 8.51
C THR A 298 1.17 -19.77 7.52
N ASP A 299 1.58 -19.61 6.26
CA ASP A 299 1.23 -20.49 5.16
C ASP A 299 2.48 -21.14 4.56
N TYR A 300 3.36 -20.33 3.96
CA TYR A 300 4.46 -20.85 3.12
C TYR A 300 5.78 -20.95 3.87
N PHE A 301 5.97 -20.16 4.93
CA PHE A 301 7.16 -20.23 5.77
C PHE A 301 6.84 -20.82 7.13
N ARG A 302 7.64 -21.81 7.56
CA ARG A 302 7.51 -22.36 8.92
C ARG A 302 8.35 -21.55 9.90
N GLN A 303 7.80 -21.33 11.08
CA GLN A 303 8.47 -20.60 12.15
C GLN A 303 9.78 -21.29 12.57
N GLY A 304 10.88 -20.54 12.54
CA GLY A 304 12.17 -20.95 13.11
C GLY A 304 13.09 -21.69 12.16
N GLU A 305 12.71 -21.85 10.89
CA GLU A 305 13.56 -22.48 9.88
C GLU A 305 14.86 -21.71 9.63
N LEU A 306 15.90 -22.45 9.29
CA LEU A 306 17.24 -21.93 9.04
C LEU A 306 17.58 -22.07 7.57
N TYR A 307 18.24 -21.05 7.04
CA TYR A 307 18.68 -21.02 5.66
C TYR A 307 20.14 -20.54 5.59
N VAL A 308 20.91 -21.14 4.70
CA VAL A 308 22.27 -20.71 4.37
C VAL A 308 22.31 -20.15 2.96
N ARG A 309 23.08 -19.07 2.74
CA ARG A 309 23.27 -18.56 1.38
C ARG A 309 24.00 -19.60 0.53
N ASP A 310 23.56 -19.81 -0.70
CA ASP A 310 24.05 -20.91 -1.55
C ASP A 310 25.56 -20.84 -1.79
N ASN A 311 26.13 -19.65 -1.95
CA ASN A 311 27.57 -19.44 -2.08
C ASN A 311 28.37 -19.69 -0.77
N ALA A 312 27.70 -19.71 0.38
CA ALA A 312 28.28 -19.96 1.70
C ALA A 312 28.06 -21.40 2.20
N ARG A 313 27.33 -22.24 1.44
CA ARG A 313 27.03 -23.63 1.84
C ARG A 313 28.24 -24.57 1.80
N LYS A 314 29.35 -24.14 1.19
CA LYS A 314 30.57 -24.95 1.04
C LYS A 314 31.09 -25.39 2.42
N GLY A 315 31.19 -26.71 2.64
CA GLY A 315 31.63 -27.28 3.92
C GLY A 315 30.51 -27.59 4.91
N ILE A 316 29.25 -27.39 4.54
CA ILE A 316 28.11 -27.95 5.26
C ILE A 316 27.85 -29.36 4.69
N PRO A 317 27.84 -30.42 5.53
CA PRO A 317 27.55 -31.77 5.08
C PRO A 317 26.15 -31.87 4.48
N VAL A 318 26.03 -32.66 3.41
CA VAL A 318 24.74 -33.01 2.78
C VAL A 318 24.41 -34.43 3.20
N ARG A 319 23.22 -34.62 3.78
CA ARG A 319 22.70 -35.92 4.18
C ARG A 319 21.53 -36.26 3.28
N ALA A 320 21.70 -37.27 2.44
CA ALA A 320 20.60 -37.86 1.71
C ALA A 320 19.78 -38.75 2.65
N GLU A 321 18.46 -38.73 2.50
CA GLU A 321 17.58 -39.75 3.05
C GLU A 321 17.94 -41.12 2.44
N ALA A 322 17.81 -42.20 3.23
CA ALA A 322 17.97 -43.55 2.70
C ALA A 322 16.71 -43.86 1.87
N CYS A 323 16.85 -43.79 0.55
CA CYS A 323 15.79 -44.13 -0.38
C CYS A 323 15.79 -45.64 -0.51
N ASP A 324 14.71 -46.30 -0.07
CA ASP A 324 14.50 -47.71 -0.39
C ASP A 324 14.33 -47.80 -1.93
N GLU A 325 15.34 -48.35 -2.61
CA GLU A 325 15.23 -48.72 -4.02
C GLU A 325 14.17 -49.82 -4.10
N ALA A 326 12.94 -49.47 -4.46
CA ALA A 326 11.95 -50.44 -4.88
C ALA A 326 12.39 -50.98 -6.26
N GLU A 327 12.94 -52.20 -6.27
CA GLU A 327 13.13 -53.04 -7.47
C GLU A 327 11.81 -53.29 -8.22
#